data_AF-A0A956Y4A4-F1
#
_entry.id   AF-A0A956Y4A4-F1
#
_cell.length_a   1.000
_cell.length_b   1.000
_cell.length_c   1.000
_cell.angle_alpha   90.00
_cell.angle_beta   90.00
_cell.angle_gamma   90.00
#
_symmetry.space_group_name_H-M   'P 1'
#
loop_
_entity.id
_entity.type
_entity.pdbx_description
1 polymer ?
#
loop_
_entity_poly.entity_id
_entity_poly.type
_entity_poly.pdbx_seq_one_letter_code
_entity_poly.pdbx_strand_id
1 'polypeptide(L)'
;MSKGRVYDDPQFRYTDAYSGREVIRLTDYLGHSNHFYFTDPCWFNDNKSFFFMLDRENKSNLFRYDLEDGKIMQLTDFQTPGQSRGCWSDANQRLYYWRDQKIIELDPDTFEEREIYQAPPDWEPEARANPTADGKYVISRLQEHVPQDRPAISFAYSRFHEMFHRKPLTQIIRVEVATGNMEVIFEDKRFMTHINTSHELPNIMTYCHEGPWYLVEQRIWGLNIETGETWKIRPQDDGKGYAVGHEYWFQDGETIGYHGFPRD
;
A
#
# COMPACT_ATOMS: atom_id res chain seq x y z
N MET A 1 7.52 27.02 4.94
CA MET A 1 6.97 25.89 4.17
C MET A 1 8.09 24.88 3.99
N SER A 2 7.90 23.64 4.44
CA SER A 2 8.91 22.58 4.37
C SER A 2 8.81 21.74 3.09
N LYS A 3 7.67 21.76 2.38
CA LYS A 3 7.51 21.20 1.04
C LYS A 3 8.51 21.81 0.05
N GLY A 4 9.06 20.98 -0.84
CA GLY A 4 10.07 21.34 -1.82
C GLY A 4 11.47 21.55 -1.23
N ARG A 5 11.64 21.41 0.11
CA ARG A 5 12.96 21.48 0.72
C ARG A 5 13.79 20.28 0.28
N VAL A 6 15.01 20.58 -0.15
CA VAL A 6 16.01 19.59 -0.56
C VAL A 6 17.00 19.38 0.59
N TYR A 7 17.32 18.13 0.84
CA TYR A 7 18.31 17.69 1.81
C TYR A 7 19.42 16.92 1.10
N ASP A 8 20.61 17.01 1.68
CA ASP A 8 21.83 16.37 1.20
C ASP A 8 22.41 15.58 2.38
N ASP A 9 21.98 14.32 2.49
CA ASP A 9 22.52 13.40 3.50
C ASP A 9 23.76 12.71 2.91
N PRO A 10 24.89 12.68 3.63
CA PRO A 10 26.08 11.99 3.13
C PRO A 10 25.81 10.50 3.00
N GLN A 11 26.06 9.96 1.79
CA GLN A 11 26.00 8.52 1.56
C GLN A 11 27.13 7.80 2.31
N PHE A 12 26.79 6.70 2.97
CA PHE A 12 27.78 5.80 3.57
C PHE A 12 27.86 4.50 2.77
N ARG A 13 29.07 4.10 2.40
CA ARG A 13 29.34 2.91 1.57
C ARG A 13 30.17 1.92 2.35
N TYR A 14 29.81 0.64 2.26
CA TYR A 14 30.62 -0.45 2.79
C TYR A 14 30.46 -1.70 1.94
N THR A 15 31.43 -2.61 2.03
CA THR A 15 31.33 -3.94 1.45
C THR A 15 30.80 -4.90 2.50
N ASP A 16 29.67 -5.55 2.22
CA ASP A 16 29.12 -6.58 3.09
C ASP A 16 30.11 -7.76 3.21
N ALA A 17 30.50 -8.10 4.43
CA ALA A 17 31.57 -9.05 4.70
C ALA A 17 31.22 -10.49 4.30
N TYR A 18 29.93 -10.83 4.23
CA TYR A 18 29.47 -12.17 3.88
C TYR A 18 29.33 -12.37 2.36
N SER A 19 28.68 -11.42 1.70
CA SER A 19 28.35 -11.54 0.27
C SER A 19 29.34 -10.84 -0.66
N GLY A 20 30.20 -9.96 -0.14
CA GLY A 20 31.13 -9.14 -0.92
C GLY A 20 30.47 -8.04 -1.75
N ARG A 21 29.15 -7.82 -1.60
CA ARG A 21 28.42 -6.78 -2.32
C ARG A 21 28.65 -5.41 -1.69
N GLU A 22 28.72 -4.37 -2.52
CA GLU A 22 28.64 -3.00 -2.03
C GLU A 22 27.22 -2.72 -1.51
N VAL A 23 27.13 -2.10 -0.34
CA VAL A 23 25.90 -1.59 0.25
C VAL A 23 26.07 -0.10 0.49
N ILE A 24 25.05 0.66 0.06
CA ILE A 24 25.02 2.12 0.19
C ILE A 24 23.85 2.48 1.12
N ARG A 25 24.13 3.19 2.21
CA ARG A 25 23.12 3.82 3.06
C ARG A 25 22.84 5.21 2.50
N LEU A 26 21.58 5.46 2.15
CA LEU A 26 21.14 6.67 1.44
C LEU A 26 20.73 7.83 2.35
N THR A 27 20.52 7.57 3.64
CA THR A 27 20.12 8.56 4.66
C THR A 27 21.12 8.57 5.82
N ASP A 28 21.30 9.73 6.44
CA ASP A 28 22.17 9.93 7.62
C ASP A 28 21.54 10.84 8.68
N TYR A 29 20.31 11.28 8.49
CA TYR A 29 19.57 12.00 9.52
C TYR A 29 19.20 11.08 10.69
N LEU A 30 19.34 11.58 11.92
CA LEU A 30 18.96 10.88 13.15
C LEU A 30 17.43 10.85 13.31
N GLY A 31 16.79 9.96 12.54
CA GLY A 31 15.35 9.69 12.53
C GLY A 31 15.08 8.39 11.78
N HIS A 32 13.82 7.94 11.72
CA HIS A 32 13.48 6.77 10.93
C HIS A 32 13.31 7.14 9.45
N SER A 33 13.82 6.28 8.58
CA SER A 33 13.52 6.30 7.14
C SER A 33 12.99 4.93 6.74
N ASN A 34 11.83 4.90 6.10
CA ASN A 34 11.13 3.65 5.77
C ASN A 34 10.71 3.66 4.30
N HIS A 35 11.10 2.63 3.56
CA HIS A 35 10.57 2.36 2.22
C HIS A 35 9.06 2.03 2.29
N PHE A 36 8.35 2.16 1.18
CA PHE A 36 6.97 1.68 1.05
C PHE A 36 6.90 0.16 1.06
N TYR A 37 5.70 -0.42 1.18
CA TYR A 37 5.61 -1.88 1.14
C TYR A 37 6.08 -2.38 -0.23
N PHE A 38 6.68 -3.57 -0.30
CA PHE A 38 7.38 -4.01 -1.51
C PHE A 38 6.46 -4.23 -2.72
N THR A 39 5.14 -4.40 -2.50
CA THR A 39 4.14 -4.47 -3.58
C THR A 39 3.53 -3.11 -3.93
N ASP A 40 3.85 -2.05 -3.18
CA ASP A 40 3.35 -0.70 -3.47
C ASP A 40 4.28 -0.05 -4.49
N PRO A 41 3.82 0.30 -5.70
CA PRO A 41 4.64 1.00 -6.68
C PRO A 41 5.15 2.32 -6.08
N CYS A 42 6.47 2.50 -6.06
CA CYS A 42 7.08 3.69 -5.48
C CYS A 42 8.27 4.22 -6.29
N TRP A 43 8.67 3.50 -7.34
CA TRP A 43 9.72 3.91 -8.27
C TRP A 43 9.10 4.67 -9.45
N PHE A 44 9.80 5.69 -9.93
CA PHE A 44 9.37 6.51 -11.06
C PHE A 44 10.61 7.10 -11.77
N ASN A 45 10.40 7.90 -12.82
CA ASN A 45 11.47 8.49 -13.63
C ASN A 45 12.45 7.41 -14.16
N ASP A 46 11.93 6.37 -14.82
CA ASP A 46 12.72 5.25 -15.32
C ASP A 46 13.56 4.54 -14.23
N ASN A 47 12.98 4.37 -13.04
CA ASN A 47 13.64 3.81 -11.85
C ASN A 47 14.85 4.61 -11.35
N LYS A 48 14.93 5.90 -11.66
CA LYS A 48 15.98 6.80 -11.14
C LYS A 48 15.56 7.55 -9.88
N SER A 49 14.28 7.50 -9.54
CA SER A 49 13.75 8.14 -8.34
C SER A 49 12.76 7.21 -7.65
N PHE A 50 12.64 7.34 -6.33
CA PHE A 50 11.62 6.60 -5.57
C PHE A 50 11.06 7.38 -4.39
N PHE A 51 9.83 7.05 -4.02
CA PHE A 51 9.12 7.60 -2.87
C PHE A 51 9.40 6.78 -1.60
N PHE A 52 9.53 7.48 -0.48
CA PHE A 52 9.71 6.89 0.82
C PHE A 52 9.29 7.83 1.93
N MET A 53 9.22 7.31 3.15
CA MET A 53 8.90 8.08 4.34
C MET A 53 10.19 8.42 5.10
N LEU A 54 10.32 9.66 5.56
CA LEU A 54 11.31 10.01 6.59
C LEU A 54 10.68 10.77 7.73
N ASP A 55 11.27 10.56 8.90
CA ASP A 55 11.11 11.40 10.06
C ASP A 55 12.16 12.51 10.03
N ARG A 56 11.72 13.76 10.01
CA ARG A 56 12.55 14.94 10.25
C ARG A 56 11.78 15.93 11.09
N GLU A 57 12.49 16.61 11.99
CA GLU A 57 11.92 17.70 12.77
C GLU A 57 10.63 17.28 13.52
N ASN A 58 10.64 16.07 14.10
CA ASN A 58 9.53 15.48 14.84
C ASN A 58 8.23 15.26 14.02
N LYS A 59 8.36 15.10 12.71
CA LYS A 59 7.26 14.78 11.79
C LYS A 59 7.67 13.68 10.81
N SER A 60 6.74 12.76 10.52
CA SER A 60 6.86 11.82 9.40
C SER A 60 6.22 12.44 8.15
N ASN A 61 6.93 12.46 7.02
CA ASN A 61 6.43 12.97 5.75
C ASN A 61 6.81 12.05 4.59
N LEU A 62 6.19 12.28 3.42
CA LEU A 62 6.60 11.67 2.17
C LEU A 62 7.70 12.49 1.52
N PHE A 63 8.69 11.78 1.00
CA PHE A 63 9.85 12.33 0.30
C PHE A 63 10.10 11.53 -0.97
N ARG A 64 10.83 12.12 -1.90
CA ARG A 64 11.50 11.38 -2.98
C ARG A 64 13.01 11.37 -2.76
N TYR A 65 13.66 10.31 -3.23
CA TYR A 65 15.11 10.24 -3.41
C TYR A 65 15.41 10.21 -4.90
N ASP A 66 16.32 11.06 -5.35
CA ASP A 66 16.80 11.11 -6.73
C ASP A 66 18.20 10.45 -6.79
N LEU A 67 18.34 9.33 -7.50
CA LEU A 67 19.57 8.52 -7.51
C LEU A 67 20.74 9.20 -8.25
N GLU A 68 20.44 10.07 -9.21
CA GLU A 68 21.44 10.73 -10.06
C GLU A 68 22.37 11.65 -9.25
N ASP A 69 21.81 12.43 -8.33
CA ASP A 69 22.53 13.42 -7.53
C ASP A 69 22.46 13.17 -6.02
N GLY A 70 21.75 12.11 -5.60
CA GLY A 70 21.61 11.69 -4.22
C GLY A 70 20.73 12.60 -3.36
N LYS A 71 19.89 13.44 -3.98
CA LYS A 71 19.07 14.41 -3.26
C LYS A 71 17.82 13.80 -2.67
N ILE A 72 17.47 14.27 -1.47
CA ILE A 72 16.23 13.93 -0.78
C ILE A 72 15.32 15.16 -0.83
N MET A 73 14.15 15.04 -1.44
CA MET A 73 13.21 16.15 -1.57
C MET A 73 11.93 15.88 -0.81
N GLN A 74 11.53 16.83 0.03
CA GLN A 74 10.31 16.74 0.84
C GLN A 74 9.09 17.08 0.02
N LEU A 75 8.12 16.16 -0.05
CA LEU A 75 6.93 16.31 -0.87
C LEU A 75 5.72 16.80 -0.05
N THR A 76 5.66 16.44 1.22
CA THR A 76 4.53 16.76 2.10
C THR A 76 4.97 17.52 3.35
N ASP A 77 4.02 18.24 3.97
CA ASP A 77 4.17 18.84 5.30
C ASP A 77 2.91 18.55 6.12
N PHE A 78 2.80 17.31 6.59
CA PHE A 78 1.66 16.87 7.38
C PHE A 78 1.60 17.62 8.72
N GLN A 79 0.39 17.99 9.10
CA GLN A 79 0.13 18.75 10.32
C GLN A 79 -0.35 17.87 11.48
N THR A 80 -0.86 16.68 11.18
CA THR A 80 -1.30 15.69 12.16
C THR A 80 -0.20 14.62 12.40
N PRO A 81 -0.19 13.93 13.55
CA PRO A 81 0.67 12.77 13.74
C PRO A 81 0.25 11.60 12.82
N GLY A 82 1.17 10.68 12.56
CA GLY A 82 0.89 9.45 11.81
C GLY A 82 1.67 9.34 10.51
N GLN A 83 1.79 8.11 10.03
CA GLN A 83 2.51 7.78 8.81
C GLN A 83 1.55 7.69 7.63
N SER A 84 2.04 8.03 6.44
CA SER A 84 1.36 7.78 5.18
C SER A 84 2.30 7.02 4.25
N ARG A 85 1.69 6.25 3.34
CA ARG A 85 2.34 5.47 2.29
C ARG A 85 1.47 5.63 1.05
N GLY A 86 2.07 5.49 -0.13
CA GLY A 86 1.34 5.68 -1.37
C GLY A 86 1.70 4.66 -2.44
N CYS A 87 0.98 4.77 -3.55
CA CYS A 87 1.22 3.98 -4.75
C CYS A 87 1.33 4.94 -5.94
N TRP A 88 2.43 4.82 -6.68
CA TRP A 88 2.70 5.55 -7.90
C TRP A 88 1.84 5.03 -9.05
N SER A 89 1.37 5.94 -9.89
CA SER A 89 0.71 5.63 -11.15
C SER A 89 1.56 6.17 -12.30
N ASP A 90 2.11 5.27 -13.12
CA ASP A 90 2.80 5.66 -14.35
C ASP A 90 1.84 6.30 -15.37
N ALA A 91 0.59 5.83 -15.44
CA ALA A 91 -0.40 6.39 -16.35
C ALA A 91 -0.71 7.87 -16.04
N ASN A 92 -0.80 8.22 -14.75
CA ASN A 92 -1.14 9.58 -14.34
C ASN A 92 0.09 10.45 -14.04
N GLN A 93 1.26 9.83 -13.85
CA GLN A 93 2.45 10.49 -13.31
C GLN A 93 2.16 11.15 -11.95
N ARG A 94 1.44 10.43 -11.07
CA ARG A 94 1.00 10.91 -9.75
C ARG A 94 1.21 9.87 -8.66
N LEU A 95 1.45 10.34 -7.44
CA LEU A 95 1.45 9.52 -6.24
C LEU A 95 0.09 9.61 -5.55
N TYR A 96 -0.54 8.46 -5.27
CA TYR A 96 -1.79 8.41 -4.50
C TYR A 96 -1.53 7.88 -3.09
N TYR A 97 -2.07 8.52 -2.06
CA TYR A 97 -1.95 8.07 -0.67
C TYR A 97 -3.14 8.44 0.18
N TRP A 98 -3.28 7.76 1.32
CA TRP A 98 -4.24 8.13 2.36
C TRP A 98 -3.66 9.12 3.36
N ARG A 99 -4.43 10.16 3.67
CA ARG A 99 -4.14 11.08 4.77
C ARG A 99 -5.42 11.64 5.36
N ASP A 100 -5.54 11.62 6.68
CA ASP A 100 -6.67 12.22 7.41
C ASP A 100 -8.05 11.83 6.81
N GLN A 101 -8.24 10.54 6.54
CA GLN A 101 -9.43 9.93 5.89
C GLN A 101 -9.69 10.35 4.42
N LYS A 102 -8.68 10.87 3.73
CA LYS A 102 -8.78 11.26 2.34
C LYS A 102 -7.82 10.46 1.48
N ILE A 103 -8.22 10.18 0.25
CA ILE A 103 -7.27 9.84 -0.81
C ILE A 103 -6.80 11.15 -1.44
N ILE A 104 -5.49 11.36 -1.41
CA ILE A 104 -4.81 12.50 -1.97
C ILE A 104 -4.01 12.05 -3.19
N GLU A 105 -4.13 12.79 -4.27
CA GLU A 105 -3.24 12.76 -5.42
C GLU A 105 -2.16 13.83 -5.25
N LEU A 106 -0.89 13.47 -5.45
CA LEU A 106 0.26 14.35 -5.34
C LEU A 106 1.03 14.38 -6.65
N ASP A 107 1.29 15.59 -7.14
CA ASP A 107 2.27 15.85 -8.19
C ASP A 107 3.68 15.91 -7.56
N PRO A 108 4.61 15.02 -7.95
CA PRO A 108 5.93 14.95 -7.33
C PRO A 108 6.86 16.10 -7.72
N ASP A 109 6.54 16.89 -8.75
CA ASP A 109 7.36 17.98 -9.27
C ASP A 109 6.86 19.36 -8.80
N THR A 110 5.55 19.55 -8.70
CA THR A 110 4.95 20.80 -8.23
C THR A 110 4.61 20.78 -6.74
N PHE A 111 4.55 19.60 -6.12
CA PHE A 111 4.10 19.35 -4.73
C PHE A 111 2.64 19.71 -4.46
N GLU A 112 1.86 19.92 -5.52
CA GLU A 112 0.43 20.15 -5.44
C GLU A 112 -0.29 18.87 -5.00
N GLU A 113 -1.18 19.03 -4.02
CA GLU A 113 -2.03 17.97 -3.49
C GLU A 113 -3.47 18.23 -3.94
N ARG A 114 -4.13 17.22 -4.50
CA ARG A 114 -5.55 17.23 -4.86
C ARG A 114 -6.27 16.13 -4.11
N GLU A 115 -7.28 16.50 -3.32
CA GLU A 115 -8.19 15.52 -2.72
C GLU A 115 -9.08 14.92 -3.81
N ILE A 116 -9.07 13.60 -3.93
CA ILE A 116 -9.95 12.89 -4.89
C ILE A 116 -11.11 12.18 -4.21
N TYR A 117 -10.99 11.86 -2.91
CA TYR A 117 -12.05 11.20 -2.15
C TYR A 117 -11.89 11.41 -0.65
N GLN A 118 -13.02 11.50 0.06
CA GLN A 118 -13.11 11.56 1.53
C GLN A 118 -13.97 10.38 2.01
N ALA A 119 -13.39 9.51 2.83
CA ALA A 119 -14.13 8.43 3.47
C ALA A 119 -15.11 8.97 4.51
N PRO A 120 -16.25 8.29 4.77
CA PRO A 120 -17.11 8.61 5.89
C PRO A 120 -16.38 8.44 7.23
N PRO A 121 -16.69 9.26 8.25
CA PRO A 121 -15.95 9.30 9.52
C PRO A 121 -15.94 7.99 10.32
N ASP A 122 -16.97 7.16 10.15
CA ASP A 122 -17.16 5.90 10.89
C ASP A 122 -16.53 4.68 10.19
N TRP A 123 -15.85 4.90 9.05
CA TRP A 123 -15.17 3.87 8.29
C TRP A 123 -13.65 4.00 8.40
N GLU A 124 -12.98 2.86 8.55
CA GLU A 124 -11.53 2.77 8.61
C GLU A 124 -10.96 2.49 7.22
N PRO A 125 -10.25 3.45 6.60
CA PRO A 125 -9.54 3.19 5.35
C PRO A 125 -8.31 2.31 5.59
N GLU A 126 -7.94 1.56 4.56
CA GLU A 126 -6.59 1.00 4.47
C GLU A 126 -5.56 2.10 4.20
N ALA A 127 -4.29 1.88 4.58
CA ALA A 127 -3.23 2.85 4.32
C ALA A 127 -2.85 2.98 2.82
N ARG A 128 -3.29 2.06 1.95
CA ARG A 128 -2.90 1.95 0.55
C ARG A 128 -3.98 2.50 -0.38
N ALA A 129 -3.57 3.17 -1.45
CA ALA A 129 -4.44 3.75 -2.46
C ALA A 129 -3.93 3.28 -3.83
N ASN A 130 -4.43 2.14 -4.32
CA ASN A 130 -3.85 1.42 -5.46
C ASN A 130 -4.41 1.92 -6.79
N PRO A 131 -3.66 2.65 -7.63
CA PRO A 131 -4.14 3.06 -8.94
C PRO A 131 -4.26 1.85 -9.89
N THR A 132 -5.22 1.88 -10.81
CA THR A 132 -5.29 0.94 -11.92
C THR A 132 -4.20 1.21 -12.95
N ALA A 133 -3.81 0.20 -13.74
CA ALA A 133 -2.76 0.31 -14.76
C ALA A 133 -3.00 1.46 -15.77
N ASP A 134 -4.25 1.75 -16.08
CA ASP A 134 -4.67 2.85 -16.97
C ASP A 134 -4.87 4.20 -16.26
N GLY A 135 -4.67 4.26 -14.93
CA GLY A 135 -4.82 5.46 -14.11
C GLY A 135 -6.26 5.94 -13.93
N LYS A 136 -7.26 5.22 -14.44
CA LYS A 136 -8.66 5.66 -14.40
C LYS A 136 -9.24 5.64 -12.98
N TYR A 137 -8.84 4.66 -12.19
CA TYR A 137 -9.37 4.44 -10.86
C TYR A 137 -8.26 4.32 -9.81
N VAL A 138 -8.61 4.63 -8.57
CA VAL A 138 -7.89 4.20 -7.37
C VAL A 138 -8.77 3.21 -6.62
N ILE A 139 -8.21 2.04 -6.31
CA ILE A 139 -8.86 0.99 -5.54
C ILE A 139 -8.35 1.01 -4.11
N SER A 140 -9.27 0.94 -3.16
CA SER A 140 -8.96 0.90 -1.73
C SER A 140 -9.95 0.02 -0.99
N ARG A 141 -9.69 -0.18 0.31
CA ARG A 141 -10.58 -0.86 1.24
C ARG A 141 -11.07 0.10 2.30
N LEU A 142 -12.37 0.05 2.58
CA LEU A 142 -13.00 0.61 3.78
C LEU A 142 -13.48 -0.54 4.66
N GLN A 143 -13.31 -0.42 5.97
CA GLN A 143 -13.82 -1.39 6.93
C GLN A 143 -14.70 -0.68 7.96
N GLU A 144 -15.76 -1.32 8.43
CA GLU A 144 -16.47 -0.81 9.61
C GLU A 144 -15.51 -0.71 10.81
N HIS A 145 -15.68 0.34 11.60
CA HIS A 145 -14.90 0.51 12.82
C HIS A 145 -15.23 -0.61 13.83
N VAL A 146 -14.19 -1.35 14.23
CA VAL A 146 -14.31 -2.36 15.30
C VAL A 146 -13.71 -1.78 16.59
N PRO A 147 -14.54 -1.38 17.57
CA PRO A 147 -14.07 -0.73 18.78
C PRO A 147 -13.15 -1.65 19.58
N GLN A 148 -12.16 -1.04 20.25
CA GLN A 148 -11.31 -1.73 21.22
C GLN A 148 -11.89 -1.57 22.62
N ASP A 149 -12.07 -2.68 23.33
CA ASP A 149 -12.61 -2.67 24.70
C ASP A 149 -11.65 -2.04 25.71
N ARG A 150 -10.34 -2.01 25.40
CA ARG A 150 -9.29 -1.46 26.25
C ARG A 150 -8.19 -0.78 25.43
N PRO A 151 -7.50 0.23 25.99
CA PRO A 151 -6.33 0.81 25.35
C PRO A 151 -5.26 -0.25 25.05
N ALA A 152 -4.74 -0.26 23.83
CA ALA A 152 -3.68 -1.16 23.40
C ALA A 152 -2.66 -0.42 22.52
N ILE A 153 -1.41 -0.90 22.54
CA ILE A 153 -0.38 -0.43 21.60
C ILE A 153 -0.59 -1.19 20.29
N SER A 154 -0.71 -0.44 19.19
CA SER A 154 -0.78 -1.01 17.85
C SER A 154 0.61 -1.40 17.35
N PHE A 155 0.73 -2.59 16.74
CA PHE A 155 1.90 -3.06 16.02
C PHE A 155 1.45 -4.02 14.91
N ALA A 156 2.36 -4.42 14.02
CA ALA A 156 2.02 -5.31 12.91
C ALA A 156 1.33 -6.60 13.42
N TYR A 157 0.16 -6.91 12.87
CA TYR A 157 -0.66 -8.08 13.22
C TYR A 157 -1.26 -8.09 14.64
N SER A 158 -1.22 -7.00 15.40
CA SER A 158 -1.70 -6.98 16.79
C SER A 158 -3.18 -7.32 16.98
N ARG A 159 -4.03 -7.07 15.98
CA ARG A 159 -5.48 -7.37 15.99
C ARG A 159 -5.90 -8.47 15.00
N PHE A 160 -4.93 -9.21 14.47
CA PHE A 160 -5.14 -10.12 13.35
C PHE A 160 -6.14 -11.25 13.65
N HIS A 161 -5.98 -11.92 14.80
CA HIS A 161 -6.93 -12.94 15.28
C HIS A 161 -8.29 -12.33 15.62
N GLU A 162 -8.30 -11.16 16.24
CA GLU A 162 -9.53 -10.47 16.64
C GLU A 162 -10.39 -10.17 15.40
N MET A 163 -9.83 -9.50 14.39
CA MET A 163 -10.55 -9.15 13.16
C MET A 163 -11.05 -10.38 12.41
N PHE A 164 -10.23 -11.43 12.33
CA PHE A 164 -10.63 -12.71 11.72
C PHE A 164 -11.90 -13.29 12.37
N HIS A 165 -12.00 -13.28 13.70
CA HIS A 165 -13.17 -13.80 14.40
C HIS A 165 -14.35 -12.81 14.43
N ARG A 166 -14.08 -11.50 14.50
CA ARG A 166 -15.10 -10.44 14.53
C ARG A 166 -15.82 -10.28 13.20
N LYS A 167 -15.17 -10.64 12.08
CA LYS A 167 -15.77 -10.64 10.74
C LYS A 167 -16.38 -9.28 10.39
N PRO A 168 -15.59 -8.18 10.46
CA PRO A 168 -16.11 -6.86 10.16
C PRO A 168 -16.64 -6.79 8.72
N LEU A 169 -17.68 -5.99 8.51
CA LEU A 169 -18.05 -5.55 7.16
C LEU A 169 -16.86 -4.81 6.55
N THR A 170 -16.36 -5.36 5.45
CA THR A 170 -15.28 -4.77 4.67
C THR A 170 -15.78 -4.55 3.25
N GLN A 171 -15.44 -3.41 2.67
CA GLN A 171 -15.81 -3.00 1.32
C GLN A 171 -14.55 -2.70 0.52
N ILE A 172 -14.48 -3.25 -0.70
CA ILE A 172 -13.53 -2.81 -1.72
C ILE A 172 -14.22 -1.71 -2.50
N ILE A 173 -13.62 -0.53 -2.48
CA ILE A 173 -14.13 0.66 -3.15
C ILE A 173 -13.29 0.98 -4.38
N ARG A 174 -13.97 1.49 -5.40
CA ARG A 174 -13.38 2.05 -6.61
C ARG A 174 -13.69 3.53 -6.66
N VAL A 175 -12.65 4.36 -6.73
CA VAL A 175 -12.77 5.82 -6.85
C VAL A 175 -12.30 6.24 -8.24
N GLU A 176 -13.15 6.90 -9.02
CA GLU A 176 -12.78 7.48 -10.32
C GLU A 176 -11.92 8.74 -10.12
N VAL A 177 -10.70 8.74 -10.67
CA VAL A 177 -9.71 9.81 -10.45
C VAL A 177 -10.19 11.16 -11.01
N ALA A 178 -10.96 11.14 -12.10
CA ALA A 178 -11.41 12.37 -12.77
C ALA A 178 -12.50 13.11 -11.99
N THR A 179 -13.40 12.38 -11.32
CA THR A 179 -14.63 12.92 -10.73
C THR A 179 -14.67 12.81 -9.20
N GLY A 180 -13.90 11.90 -8.62
CA GLY A 180 -13.98 11.52 -7.22
C GLY A 180 -15.19 10.63 -6.89
N ASN A 181 -15.95 10.19 -7.89
CA ASN A 181 -17.07 9.28 -7.69
C ASN A 181 -16.58 7.94 -7.14
N MET A 182 -17.21 7.48 -6.07
CA MET A 182 -16.86 6.24 -5.38
C MET A 182 -17.99 5.23 -5.51
N GLU A 183 -17.62 3.98 -5.83
CA GLU A 183 -18.52 2.84 -5.87
C GLU A 183 -17.96 1.69 -5.01
N VAL A 184 -18.84 0.97 -4.31
CA VAL A 184 -18.50 -0.31 -3.69
C VAL A 184 -18.59 -1.38 -4.76
N ILE A 185 -17.44 -1.98 -5.11
CA ILE A 185 -17.37 -3.00 -6.17
C ILE A 185 -17.41 -4.42 -5.61
N PHE A 186 -17.13 -4.60 -4.32
CA PHE A 186 -17.28 -5.86 -3.61
C PHE A 186 -17.38 -5.62 -2.09
N GLU A 187 -18.16 -6.42 -1.39
CA GLU A 187 -18.25 -6.37 0.07
C GLU A 187 -18.44 -7.75 0.69
N ASP A 188 -17.91 -7.94 1.89
CA ASP A 188 -18.06 -9.18 2.65
C ASP A 188 -17.90 -8.92 4.17
N LYS A 189 -18.49 -9.80 4.99
CA LYS A 189 -18.24 -9.85 6.45
C LYS A 189 -17.03 -10.71 6.75
N ARG A 190 -15.88 -10.25 6.27
CA ARG A 190 -14.55 -10.83 6.48
C ARG A 190 -13.54 -9.70 6.55
N PHE A 191 -12.46 -9.93 7.29
CA PHE A 191 -11.35 -8.99 7.29
C PHE A 191 -10.64 -9.05 5.94
N MET A 192 -10.90 -8.10 5.04
CA MET A 192 -10.27 -8.04 3.72
C MET A 192 -9.16 -7.01 3.68
N THR A 193 -7.99 -7.39 3.18
CA THR A 193 -6.80 -6.54 3.11
C THR A 193 -6.01 -6.86 1.84
N HIS A 194 -4.85 -6.21 1.70
CA HIS A 194 -3.86 -6.55 0.69
C HIS A 194 -4.42 -6.41 -0.73
N ILE A 195 -5.12 -5.30 -0.93
CA ILE A 195 -5.60 -4.84 -2.23
C ILE A 195 -4.36 -4.56 -3.11
N ASN A 196 -4.21 -5.29 -4.21
CA ASN A 196 -3.16 -5.05 -5.19
C ASN A 196 -3.77 -5.05 -6.60
N THR A 197 -3.80 -3.90 -7.26
CA THR A 197 -4.16 -3.79 -8.69
C THR A 197 -3.06 -4.41 -9.55
N SER A 198 -3.45 -5.01 -10.68
CA SER A 198 -2.47 -5.43 -11.69
C SER A 198 -1.76 -4.21 -12.29
N HIS A 199 -0.47 -4.35 -12.57
CA HIS A 199 0.35 -3.31 -13.20
C HIS A 199 0.07 -3.14 -14.70
N GLU A 200 -0.55 -4.13 -15.36
CA GLU A 200 -0.78 -4.15 -16.81
C GLU A 200 -2.26 -4.34 -17.18
N LEU A 201 -3.03 -5.07 -16.37
CA LEU A 201 -4.45 -5.35 -16.61
C LEU A 201 -5.34 -4.39 -15.78
N PRO A 202 -5.87 -3.30 -16.37
CA PRO A 202 -6.51 -2.22 -15.61
C PRO A 202 -7.79 -2.63 -14.89
N ASN A 203 -8.44 -3.71 -15.33
CA ASN A 203 -9.68 -4.21 -14.76
C ASN A 203 -9.49 -5.39 -13.79
N ILE A 204 -8.25 -5.77 -13.46
CA ILE A 204 -7.96 -6.94 -12.63
C ILE A 204 -7.17 -6.54 -11.39
N MET A 205 -7.54 -7.11 -10.25
CA MET A 205 -6.81 -6.95 -9.00
C MET A 205 -6.83 -8.25 -8.19
N THR A 206 -6.00 -8.28 -7.14
CA THR A 206 -6.10 -9.26 -6.06
C THR A 206 -6.48 -8.59 -4.75
N TYR A 207 -7.08 -9.37 -3.87
CA TYR A 207 -7.25 -9.07 -2.45
C TYR A 207 -7.10 -10.37 -1.66
N CYS A 208 -7.08 -10.26 -0.33
CA CYS A 208 -7.08 -11.43 0.52
C CYS A 208 -8.17 -11.41 1.60
N HIS A 209 -8.59 -12.61 2.02
CA HIS A 209 -9.18 -12.80 3.34
C HIS A 209 -8.05 -12.94 4.34
N GLU A 210 -7.96 -11.97 5.24
CA GLU A 210 -6.89 -11.84 6.18
C GLU A 210 -7.20 -12.58 7.49
N GLY A 211 -6.18 -13.17 8.09
CA GLY A 211 -6.31 -13.94 9.32
C GLY A 211 -5.28 -15.06 9.46
N PRO A 212 -5.29 -15.78 10.60
CA PRO A 212 -4.32 -16.83 10.88
C PRO A 212 -4.33 -17.86 9.75
N TRP A 213 -3.17 -18.12 9.16
CA TRP A 213 -3.03 -18.88 7.91
C TRP A 213 -3.69 -20.27 7.96
N TYR A 214 -3.65 -20.92 9.13
CA TYR A 214 -4.27 -22.22 9.38
C TYR A 214 -5.80 -22.17 9.58
N LEU A 215 -6.38 -20.99 9.83
CA LEU A 215 -7.82 -20.78 9.97
C LEU A 215 -8.48 -20.20 8.72
N VAL A 216 -7.72 -19.50 7.86
CA VAL A 216 -8.25 -18.91 6.63
C VAL A 216 -8.51 -20.02 5.60
N GLU A 217 -9.79 -20.21 5.26
CA GLU A 217 -10.23 -21.25 4.31
C GLU A 217 -9.68 -21.02 2.89
N GLN A 218 -9.83 -19.79 2.38
CA GLN A 218 -9.36 -19.33 1.08
C GLN A 218 -8.79 -17.91 1.24
N ARG A 219 -7.48 -17.76 1.07
CA ARG A 219 -6.78 -16.49 1.26
C ARG A 219 -6.83 -15.63 0.01
N ILE A 220 -6.31 -16.12 -1.10
CA ILE A 220 -6.01 -15.28 -2.28
C ILE A 220 -7.18 -15.28 -3.26
N TRP A 221 -7.67 -14.09 -3.57
CA TRP A 221 -8.80 -13.87 -4.48
C TRP A 221 -8.41 -12.91 -5.60
N GLY A 222 -8.90 -13.20 -6.81
CA GLY A 222 -8.94 -12.26 -7.91
C GLY A 222 -10.28 -11.55 -7.93
N LEU A 223 -10.29 -10.31 -8.42
CA LEU A 223 -11.48 -9.51 -8.59
C LEU A 223 -11.41 -8.75 -9.92
N ASN A 224 -12.53 -8.72 -10.64
CA ASN A 224 -12.73 -7.88 -11.81
C ASN A 224 -13.36 -6.55 -11.38
N ILE A 225 -12.60 -5.47 -11.54
CA ILE A 225 -12.89 -4.13 -11.01
C ILE A 225 -14.17 -3.53 -11.60
N GLU A 226 -14.52 -3.90 -12.83
CA GLU A 226 -15.68 -3.38 -13.55
C GLU A 226 -16.97 -4.12 -13.23
N THR A 227 -16.87 -5.43 -12.97
CA THR A 227 -18.06 -6.30 -12.81
C THR A 227 -18.31 -6.73 -11.36
N GLY A 228 -17.31 -6.62 -10.48
CA GLY A 228 -17.36 -7.16 -9.12
C GLY A 228 -17.24 -8.68 -9.04
N GLU A 229 -17.02 -9.37 -10.16
CA GLU A 229 -16.81 -10.82 -10.17
C GLU A 229 -15.53 -11.19 -9.41
N THR A 230 -15.60 -12.21 -8.55
CA THR A 230 -14.47 -12.72 -7.77
C THR A 230 -14.21 -14.20 -8.04
N TRP A 231 -12.94 -14.60 -7.96
CA TRP A 231 -12.53 -15.99 -8.16
C TRP A 231 -11.33 -16.37 -7.28
N LYS A 232 -11.15 -17.67 -7.03
CA LYS A 232 -10.01 -18.19 -6.28
C LYS A 232 -8.76 -18.24 -7.17
N ILE A 233 -7.69 -17.54 -6.81
CA ILE A 233 -6.41 -17.61 -7.56
C ILE A 233 -5.75 -18.97 -7.36
N ARG A 234 -5.70 -19.44 -6.11
CA ARG A 234 -5.27 -20.78 -5.74
C ARG A 234 -6.35 -21.43 -4.88
N PRO A 235 -7.15 -22.37 -5.42
CA PRO A 235 -8.10 -23.10 -4.60
C PRO A 235 -7.41 -23.83 -3.45
N GLN A 236 -7.90 -23.62 -2.23
CA GLN A 236 -7.41 -24.26 -1.00
C GLN A 236 -8.37 -25.34 -0.46
N ASP A 237 -9.49 -25.55 -1.15
CA ASP A 237 -10.43 -26.66 -0.98
C ASP A 237 -10.09 -27.87 -1.88
N ASP A 238 -8.87 -27.92 -2.41
CA ASP A 238 -8.37 -28.99 -3.30
C ASP A 238 -7.95 -30.28 -2.56
N GLY A 239 -8.22 -30.37 -1.25
CA GLY A 239 -7.88 -31.51 -0.40
C GLY A 239 -6.40 -31.64 -0.03
N LYS A 240 -5.53 -30.71 -0.47
CA LYS A 240 -4.08 -30.77 -0.18
C LYS A 240 -3.68 -30.13 1.14
N GLY A 241 -4.58 -29.36 1.76
CA GLY A 241 -4.38 -28.81 3.09
C GLY A 241 -3.26 -27.76 3.17
N TYR A 242 -3.06 -26.92 2.15
CA TYR A 242 -2.07 -25.85 2.21
C TYR A 242 -2.64 -24.54 2.77
N ALA A 243 -1.86 -23.86 3.60
CA ALA A 243 -2.01 -22.45 3.84
C ALA A 243 -1.06 -21.67 2.92
N VAL A 244 -1.55 -20.61 2.30
CA VAL A 244 -0.78 -19.79 1.35
C VAL A 244 -0.80 -18.33 1.77
N GLY A 245 0.12 -17.53 1.24
CA GLY A 245 0.16 -16.08 1.38
C GLY A 245 1.43 -15.44 0.81
N HIS A 246 1.68 -14.18 1.20
CA HIS A 246 2.66 -13.29 0.58
C HIS A 246 2.50 -13.22 -0.93
N GLU A 247 1.26 -13.09 -1.37
CA GLU A 247 0.91 -12.95 -2.77
C GLU A 247 1.38 -11.61 -3.35
N TYR A 248 1.91 -11.60 -4.57
CA TYR A 248 2.32 -10.38 -5.27
C TYR A 248 2.22 -10.58 -6.77
N TRP A 249 2.06 -9.49 -7.52
CA TRP A 249 2.13 -9.51 -8.98
C TRP A 249 3.58 -9.61 -9.44
N PHE A 250 3.84 -10.46 -10.43
CA PHE A 250 5.07 -10.37 -11.21
C PHE A 250 5.04 -9.09 -12.06
N GLN A 251 6.21 -8.74 -12.61
CA GLN A 251 6.38 -7.56 -13.44
C GLN A 251 5.50 -7.56 -14.70
N ASP A 252 5.08 -8.73 -15.17
CA ASP A 252 4.16 -8.86 -16.32
C ASP A 252 2.73 -8.40 -16.01
N GLY A 253 2.38 -8.16 -14.73
CA GLY A 253 1.03 -7.80 -14.31
C GLY A 253 -0.03 -8.89 -14.51
N GLU A 254 0.35 -10.08 -14.98
CA GLU A 254 -0.58 -11.18 -15.28
C GLU A 254 -0.36 -12.38 -14.36
N THR A 255 0.89 -12.60 -13.94
CA THR A 255 1.26 -13.73 -13.09
C THR A 255 1.28 -13.31 -11.62
N ILE A 256 0.83 -14.21 -10.74
CA ILE A 256 0.87 -13.99 -9.28
C ILE A 256 1.87 -14.96 -8.64
N GLY A 257 2.85 -14.41 -7.93
CA GLY A 257 3.73 -15.15 -7.03
C GLY A 257 3.09 -15.31 -5.66
N TYR A 258 3.22 -16.48 -5.05
CA TYR A 258 2.82 -16.75 -3.66
C TYR A 258 3.62 -17.95 -3.14
N HIS A 259 3.62 -18.16 -1.83
CA HIS A 259 4.14 -19.38 -1.23
C HIS A 259 3.18 -19.91 -0.17
N GLY A 260 3.52 -21.06 0.40
CA GLY A 260 2.68 -21.70 1.40
C GLY A 260 3.37 -22.87 2.08
N PHE A 261 2.71 -23.38 3.11
CA PHE A 261 3.12 -24.54 3.88
C PHE A 261 1.89 -25.42 4.18
N PRO A 262 2.08 -26.73 4.43
CA PRO A 262 0.99 -27.60 4.90
C PRO A 262 0.35 -27.03 6.17
N ARG A 263 -0.96 -27.17 6.34
CA ARG A 263 -1.69 -26.70 7.53
C ARG A 263 -1.39 -27.50 8.80
N ASP A 264 -0.74 -28.66 8.65
CA ASP A 264 -0.40 -29.62 9.70
C ASP A 264 0.99 -29.37 10.30
#